data_AF-A0A2V8GSU0-F1
#
_entry.id   AF-A0A2V8GSU0-F1
#
_cell.length_a   1.000
_cell.length_b   1.000
_cell.length_c   1.000
_cell.angle_alpha   90.00
_cell.angle_beta   90.00
_cell.angle_gamma   90.00
#
_symmetry.space_group_name_H-M   'P 1'
#
loop_
_entity.id
_entity.type
_entity.pdbx_description
1 polymer ?
#
loop_
_entity_poly.entity_id
_entity_poly.type
_entity_poly.pdbx_seq_one_letter_code
_entity_poly.pdbx_strand_id
1 'polypeptide(L)'
;NYLDASTWNWTAISPLFRDYNVTIGNMSYSVHRQIYAAWYQDDWKIGNKLTANMGLRYDLDHGAQGEWVKFLPWLSGKRPTDKNNLAPRLGFAYQVNDKSVIRGGWGLFFTELEDDALHQSYILTQNANITLPNNGRADFGINPFGGPAPTLDQIIARRCDIVGLPFNSPNCFPQSIRNGSEIPVGDHPVSYSHMVSIGMQRELAANTGLDSNFVWTGGRSEERRQNLNSSINPATGANYTATGAGVDVAHLPFPSWGPIAGEIMNGRSNYYGWENTFTKRFSNRWQANATYTLSWFKDDGGIGALTGPYLTALDPNANITTTLTPYSGPVAPDMGPLYQLAATDQRHRATFNGIWDMGAGVQLSGVYFYGSGQRFDTTWGSDLRNTGGANFGILTPAGTTAESLGALCGCTVKGQTYNGQFLLDRTQLVGKPLHRVDMRLQKRISLGGRRNIDGMFEVFNLFNHANYGSYTTTFSNAASYGKPSGNLATAYQPRILQLGFHLAF
;
A
#
# COMPACT_ATOMS: atom_id res chain seq x y z
N ASN A 1 -23.01 14.46 -24.49
CA ASN A 1 -22.36 14.59 -23.16
C ASN A 1 -21.38 13.42 -23.06
N TYR A 2 -20.06 13.64 -23.11
CA TYR A 2 -19.09 12.53 -23.21
C TYR A 2 -19.09 11.58 -22.01
N LEU A 3 -19.72 11.96 -20.90
CA LEU A 3 -19.83 11.15 -19.68
C LEU A 3 -21.10 10.27 -19.63
N ASP A 4 -22.04 10.45 -20.57
CA ASP A 4 -23.24 9.63 -20.64
C ASP A 4 -23.10 8.55 -21.72
N ALA A 5 -22.70 7.36 -21.27
CA ALA A 5 -22.45 6.20 -22.11
C ALA A 5 -23.72 5.71 -22.86
N SER A 6 -24.93 6.08 -22.41
CA SER A 6 -26.17 5.74 -23.11
C SER A 6 -26.34 6.50 -24.44
N THR A 7 -25.64 7.63 -24.59
CA THR A 7 -25.69 8.47 -25.80
C THR A 7 -24.60 8.12 -26.83
N TRP A 8 -23.76 7.13 -26.53
CA TRP A 8 -22.65 6.74 -27.39
C TRP A 8 -23.13 5.89 -28.57
N ASN A 9 -22.56 6.11 -29.76
CA ASN A 9 -22.82 5.27 -30.92
C ASN A 9 -21.95 3.99 -30.85
N TRP A 10 -22.39 3.02 -30.05
CA TRP A 10 -21.67 1.78 -29.79
C TRP A 10 -21.33 0.99 -31.07
N THR A 11 -22.18 1.02 -32.08
CA THR A 11 -21.92 0.36 -33.37
C THR A 11 -20.72 0.98 -34.09
N ALA A 12 -20.62 2.32 -34.11
CA ALA A 12 -19.51 3.02 -34.76
C ALA A 12 -18.17 2.80 -34.05
N ILE A 13 -18.19 2.60 -32.73
CA ILE A 13 -16.97 2.35 -31.93
C ILE A 13 -16.68 0.87 -31.70
N SER A 14 -17.60 -0.04 -32.08
CA SER A 14 -17.45 -1.49 -31.94
C SER A 14 -16.12 -2.05 -32.50
N PRO A 15 -15.63 -1.59 -33.67
CA PRO A 15 -14.32 -2.03 -34.17
C PRO A 15 -13.12 -1.53 -33.36
N LEU A 16 -13.30 -0.53 -32.49
CA LEU A 16 -12.24 0.06 -31.67
C LEU A 16 -12.03 -0.68 -30.33
N PHE A 17 -12.99 -1.51 -29.90
CA PHE A 17 -12.81 -2.35 -28.72
C PHE A 17 -11.71 -3.38 -28.97
N ARG A 18 -10.86 -3.59 -27.97
CA ARG A 18 -9.84 -4.65 -28.03
C ARG A 18 -10.33 -5.92 -27.37
N ASP A 19 -10.99 -5.75 -26.23
CA ASP A 19 -11.49 -6.82 -25.40
C ASP A 19 -12.73 -6.37 -24.61
N TYR A 20 -13.44 -7.35 -24.06
CA TYR A 20 -14.56 -7.19 -23.14
C TYR A 20 -14.28 -8.01 -21.88
N ASN A 21 -14.27 -7.36 -20.73
CA ASN A 21 -14.00 -7.99 -19.43
C ASN A 21 -15.27 -8.00 -18.59
N VAL A 22 -15.68 -9.17 -18.10
CA VAL A 22 -16.87 -9.29 -17.23
C VAL A 22 -16.70 -10.41 -16.21
N THR A 23 -17.29 -10.22 -15.04
CA THR A 23 -17.44 -11.24 -14.01
C THR A 23 -18.81 -11.89 -14.12
N ILE A 24 -18.86 -13.21 -14.24
CA ILE A 24 -20.09 -14.01 -14.29
C ILE A 24 -20.19 -14.83 -13.01
N GLY A 25 -21.35 -14.79 -12.35
CA GLY A 25 -21.62 -15.57 -11.15
C GLY A 25 -22.38 -14.79 -10.09
N ASN A 26 -22.31 -15.25 -8.85
CA ASN A 26 -22.90 -14.57 -7.71
C ASN A 26 -21.91 -13.58 -7.05
N MET A 27 -22.23 -12.29 -7.12
CA MET A 27 -21.44 -11.23 -6.49
C MET A 27 -21.78 -11.01 -5.00
N SER A 28 -22.80 -11.69 -4.48
CA SER A 28 -23.20 -11.63 -3.08
C SER A 28 -22.65 -12.82 -2.30
N TYR A 29 -21.76 -12.56 -1.36
CA TYR A 29 -21.24 -13.54 -0.42
C TYR A 29 -21.33 -12.97 1.01
N SER A 30 -21.21 -13.84 2.00
CA SER A 30 -21.12 -13.44 3.40
C SER A 30 -19.91 -14.12 4.01
N VAL A 31 -19.07 -13.32 4.65
CA VAL A 31 -17.93 -13.80 5.42
C VAL A 31 -18.36 -13.88 6.87
N HIS A 32 -18.33 -15.08 7.44
CA HIS A 32 -18.51 -15.26 8.88
C HIS A 32 -17.15 -15.13 9.56
N ARG A 33 -17.08 -14.41 10.68
CA ARG A 33 -15.89 -14.28 11.53
C ARG A 33 -16.30 -14.32 12.98
N GLN A 34 -15.46 -14.93 13.81
CA GLN A 34 -15.64 -14.99 15.25
C GLN A 34 -14.40 -14.42 15.92
N ILE A 35 -14.55 -13.21 16.44
CA ILE A 35 -13.45 -12.44 17.02
C ILE A 35 -13.60 -12.47 18.54
N TYR A 36 -12.57 -13.00 19.21
CA TYR A 36 -12.48 -13.02 20.66
C TYR A 36 -11.26 -12.23 21.09
N ALA A 37 -11.40 -11.44 22.15
CA ALA A 37 -10.29 -10.73 22.73
C ALA A 37 -10.36 -10.74 24.24
N ALA A 38 -9.21 -10.84 24.88
CA ALA A 38 -9.05 -10.66 26.32
C ALA A 38 -7.88 -9.71 26.57
N TRP A 39 -7.98 -8.89 27.61
CA TRP A 39 -6.90 -8.01 27.99
C TRP A 39 -6.81 -7.86 29.50
N TYR A 40 -5.60 -7.60 29.97
CA TYR A 40 -5.29 -7.22 31.33
C TYR A 40 -4.25 -6.11 31.29
N GLN A 41 -4.42 -5.10 32.13
CA GLN A 41 -3.46 -4.01 32.28
C GLN A 41 -3.38 -3.59 33.73
N ASP A 42 -2.18 -3.24 34.17
CA ASP A 42 -1.92 -2.71 35.51
C ASP A 42 -0.85 -1.61 35.49
N ASP A 43 -0.98 -0.68 36.43
CA ASP A 43 -0.16 0.53 36.55
C ASP A 43 0.49 0.58 37.94
N TRP A 44 1.80 0.38 37.99
CA TRP A 44 2.56 0.31 39.23
C TRP A 44 3.25 1.63 39.51
N LYS A 45 2.86 2.29 40.61
CA LYS A 45 3.59 3.45 41.14
C LYS A 45 4.78 2.97 41.96
N ILE A 46 5.97 3.03 41.37
CA ILE A 46 7.23 2.67 42.00
C ILE A 46 7.82 3.94 42.63
N GLY A 47 7.35 4.24 43.84
CA GLY A 47 7.66 5.49 44.54
C GLY A 47 6.99 6.72 43.91
N ASN A 48 7.54 7.90 44.16
CA ASN A 48 6.90 9.18 43.78
C ASN A 48 7.26 9.66 42.35
N LYS A 49 8.26 9.04 41.72
CA LYS A 49 8.82 9.52 40.43
C LYS A 49 8.68 8.53 39.28
N LEU A 50 8.44 7.24 39.55
CA LEU A 50 8.36 6.21 38.52
C LEU A 50 6.97 5.58 38.52
N THR A 51 6.33 5.54 37.37
CA THR A 51 5.17 4.68 37.11
C THR A 51 5.57 3.70 36.01
N ALA A 52 5.34 2.41 36.22
CA ALA A 52 5.47 1.38 35.20
C ALA A 52 4.06 0.94 34.78
N ASN A 53 3.85 0.74 33.48
CA ASN A 53 2.59 0.25 32.93
C ASN A 53 2.86 -1.09 32.25
N MET A 54 2.05 -2.09 32.55
CA MET A 54 2.17 -3.43 31.99
C MET A 54 0.82 -3.86 31.46
N GLY A 55 0.80 -4.40 30.25
CA GLY A 55 -0.41 -4.88 29.62
C GLY A 55 -0.14 -6.19 28.89
N LEU A 56 -1.18 -7.01 28.83
CA LEU A 56 -1.22 -8.22 28.03
C LEU A 56 -2.56 -8.26 27.33
N ARG A 57 -2.56 -8.46 26.02
CA ARG A 57 -3.76 -8.68 25.23
C ARG A 57 -3.63 -10.00 24.49
N TYR A 58 -4.73 -10.73 24.37
CA TYR A 58 -4.86 -11.88 23.49
C TYR A 58 -5.98 -11.59 22.49
N ASP A 59 -5.72 -11.85 21.22
CA ASP A 59 -6.70 -11.75 20.15
C ASP A 59 -6.83 -13.10 19.43
N LEU A 60 -8.04 -13.48 19.04
CA LEU A 60 -8.32 -14.65 18.21
C LEU A 60 -9.35 -14.23 17.16
N ASP A 61 -9.02 -14.46 15.90
CA ASP A 61 -9.88 -14.14 14.77
C ASP A 61 -10.10 -15.39 13.93
N HIS A 62 -11.20 -16.08 14.22
CA HIS A 62 -11.53 -17.35 13.59
C HIS A 62 -12.42 -17.13 12.37
N GLY A 63 -11.98 -17.60 11.20
CA GLY A 63 -12.68 -17.45 9.94
C GLY A 63 -12.00 -16.46 8.97
N ALA A 64 -11.11 -15.60 9.47
CA ALA A 64 -10.41 -14.58 8.71
C ALA A 64 -9.34 -15.10 7.73
N GLN A 65 -8.96 -16.38 7.81
CA GLN A 65 -7.90 -17.00 6.99
C GLN A 65 -8.47 -17.98 5.94
N GLY A 66 -9.78 -17.92 5.72
CA GLY A 66 -10.48 -18.84 4.82
C GLY A 66 -10.60 -20.25 5.38
N GLU A 67 -10.68 -20.39 6.71
CA GLU A 67 -10.74 -21.69 7.38
C GLU A 67 -11.88 -22.58 6.90
N TRP A 68 -12.98 -21.99 6.43
CA TRP A 68 -14.15 -22.71 5.93
C TRP A 68 -14.34 -22.60 4.41
N VAL A 69 -13.48 -21.84 3.72
CA VAL A 69 -13.58 -21.66 2.27
C VAL A 69 -13.05 -22.90 1.58
N LYS A 70 -13.90 -23.56 0.79
CA LYS A 70 -13.51 -24.71 -0.02
C LYS A 70 -13.42 -24.31 -1.49
N PHE A 71 -12.19 -24.23 -1.99
CA PHE A 71 -11.87 -23.92 -3.38
C PHE A 71 -10.75 -24.85 -3.86
N LEU A 72 -11.10 -26.04 -4.34
CA LEU A 72 -10.12 -27.07 -4.66
C LEU A 72 -9.29 -26.74 -5.92
N PRO A 73 -8.00 -27.14 -5.97
CA PRO A 73 -7.21 -27.82 -4.92
C PRO A 73 -6.54 -26.84 -3.92
N TRP A 74 -6.92 -25.56 -3.93
CA TRP A 74 -6.21 -24.49 -3.23
C TRP A 74 -6.59 -24.33 -1.76
N LEU A 75 -7.89 -24.39 -1.46
CA LEU A 75 -8.45 -24.19 -0.13
C LEU A 75 -9.33 -25.39 0.23
N SER A 76 -9.06 -25.99 1.39
CA SER A 76 -9.71 -27.22 1.85
C SER A 76 -11.04 -27.03 2.53
N GLY A 77 -11.35 -25.80 2.94
CA GLY A 77 -12.40 -25.52 3.91
C GLY A 77 -12.08 -26.08 5.30
N LYS A 78 -10.80 -26.36 5.60
CA LYS A 78 -10.31 -26.78 6.92
C LYS A 78 -8.92 -26.20 7.24
N ARG A 79 -8.64 -24.95 6.86
CA ARG A 79 -7.34 -24.33 7.18
C ARG A 79 -7.21 -24.13 8.71
N PRO A 80 -6.00 -24.23 9.27
CA PRO A 80 -5.79 -23.92 10.69
C PRO A 80 -6.05 -22.43 10.93
N THR A 81 -6.51 -22.12 12.14
CA THR A 81 -6.62 -20.75 12.63
C THR A 81 -5.38 -20.37 13.41
N ASP A 82 -4.87 -19.16 13.19
CA ASP A 82 -3.82 -18.61 14.03
C ASP A 82 -4.35 -18.29 15.44
N LYS A 83 -3.73 -18.90 16.45
CA LYS A 83 -4.11 -18.80 17.87
C LYS A 83 -3.02 -18.21 18.73
N ASN A 84 -1.88 -17.78 18.17
CA ASN A 84 -0.70 -17.40 18.94
C ASN A 84 -0.56 -15.87 19.16
N ASN A 85 -1.65 -15.12 18.97
CA ASN A 85 -1.65 -13.65 19.00
C ASN A 85 -1.67 -13.06 20.43
N LEU A 86 -0.62 -13.33 21.20
CA LEU A 86 -0.40 -12.75 22.52
C LEU A 86 0.43 -11.46 22.43
N ALA A 87 -0.17 -10.33 22.74
CA ALA A 87 0.37 -8.97 22.60
C ALA A 87 0.76 -8.36 23.96
N PRO A 88 2.00 -8.60 24.45
CA PRO A 88 2.53 -7.92 25.62
C PRO A 88 2.83 -6.44 25.34
N ARG A 89 2.69 -5.61 26.38
CA ARG A 89 2.98 -4.18 26.37
C ARG A 89 3.63 -3.78 27.68
N LEU A 90 4.70 -3.01 27.59
CA LEU A 90 5.47 -2.52 28.73
C LEU A 90 5.74 -1.04 28.51
N GLY A 91 5.55 -0.23 29.54
CA GLY A 91 5.79 1.21 29.49
C GLY A 91 6.26 1.73 30.83
N PHE A 92 6.82 2.93 30.81
CA PHE A 92 7.18 3.66 32.01
C PHE A 92 7.07 5.16 31.81
N ALA A 93 6.86 5.87 32.91
CA ALA A 93 7.00 7.30 33.03
C ALA A 93 7.87 7.63 34.24
N TYR A 94 8.97 8.33 34.01
CA TYR A 94 9.93 8.72 35.02
C TYR A 94 10.06 10.24 35.12
N GLN A 95 9.63 10.79 36.24
CA GLN A 95 9.81 12.21 36.58
C GLN A 95 11.27 12.46 36.96
N VAL A 96 12.01 13.13 36.07
CA VAL A 96 13.40 13.54 36.33
C VAL A 96 13.42 14.66 37.36
N ASN A 97 12.55 15.66 37.18
CA ASN A 97 12.31 16.79 38.09
C ASN A 97 10.93 17.42 37.79
N ASP A 98 10.57 18.50 38.46
CA ASP A 98 9.26 19.17 38.33
C ASP A 98 8.97 19.73 36.93
N LYS A 99 9.99 19.82 36.07
CA LYS A 99 9.91 20.36 34.71
C LYS A 99 10.24 19.33 33.64
N SER A 100 10.49 18.07 33.98
CA SER A 100 11.01 17.10 33.04
C SER A 100 10.56 15.68 33.36
N VAL A 101 10.04 14.99 32.34
CA VAL A 101 9.61 13.60 32.40
C VAL A 101 10.15 12.85 31.20
N ILE A 102 10.64 11.64 31.43
CA ILE A 102 10.98 10.68 30.38
C ILE A 102 9.87 9.64 30.35
N ARG A 103 9.36 9.34 29.16
CA ARG A 103 8.38 8.27 28.94
C ARG A 103 8.92 7.33 27.89
N GLY A 104 8.66 6.05 28.04
CA GLY A 104 8.98 5.09 27.01
C GLY A 104 8.24 3.79 27.18
N GLY A 105 8.28 2.97 26.15
CA GLY A 105 7.63 1.68 26.16
C GLY A 105 7.90 0.88 24.91
N TRP A 106 7.53 -0.38 25.00
CA TRP A 106 7.54 -1.35 23.92
C TRP A 106 6.22 -2.13 23.95
N GLY A 107 5.69 -2.46 22.79
CA GLY A 107 4.57 -3.39 22.69
C GLY A 107 4.60 -4.18 21.40
N LEU A 108 4.01 -5.36 21.47
CA LEU A 108 3.64 -6.16 20.30
C LEU A 108 2.18 -5.85 19.94
N PHE A 109 1.91 -5.61 18.67
CA PHE A 109 0.58 -5.28 18.17
C PHE A 109 0.29 -6.11 16.93
N PHE A 110 -0.71 -6.98 17.02
CA PHE A 110 -1.27 -7.67 15.87
C PHE A 110 -2.21 -6.71 15.13
N THR A 111 -2.20 -6.79 13.80
CA THR A 111 -3.22 -6.11 12.99
C THR A 111 -4.52 -6.90 13.08
N GLU A 112 -5.62 -6.29 12.64
CA GLU A 112 -6.73 -7.12 12.19
C GLU A 112 -6.26 -7.89 10.94
N LEU A 113 -6.66 -9.16 10.79
CA LEU A 113 -6.41 -9.89 9.54
C LEU A 113 -7.15 -9.16 8.42
N GLU A 114 -6.41 -8.82 7.37
CA GLU A 114 -6.94 -8.24 6.16
C GLU A 114 -7.91 -9.23 5.52
N ASP A 115 -9.18 -8.84 5.38
CA ASP A 115 -10.24 -9.68 4.79
C ASP A 115 -10.08 -9.75 3.26
N ASP A 116 -9.02 -9.18 2.67
CA ASP A 116 -8.89 -9.07 1.21
C ASP A 116 -8.74 -10.45 0.55
N ALA A 117 -7.78 -11.26 0.96
CA ALA A 117 -7.63 -12.60 0.39
C ALA A 117 -8.80 -13.54 0.70
N LEU A 118 -9.45 -13.36 1.86
CA LEU A 118 -10.65 -14.12 2.22
C LEU A 118 -11.85 -13.74 1.35
N HIS A 119 -12.12 -12.45 1.21
CA HIS A 119 -13.09 -11.89 0.28
C HIS A 119 -12.87 -12.42 -1.14
N GLN A 120 -11.64 -12.30 -1.64
CA GLN A 120 -11.28 -12.75 -2.98
C GLN A 120 -11.45 -14.27 -3.13
N SER A 121 -11.13 -15.05 -2.09
CA SER A 121 -11.35 -16.50 -2.07
C SER A 121 -12.83 -16.88 -2.18
N TYR A 122 -13.74 -16.19 -1.47
CA TYR A 122 -15.19 -16.42 -1.62
C TYR A 122 -15.67 -16.06 -3.02
N ILE A 123 -15.21 -14.93 -3.58
CA ILE A 123 -15.51 -14.56 -4.98
C ILE A 123 -15.09 -15.68 -5.93
N LEU A 124 -13.88 -16.22 -5.78
CA LEU A 124 -13.36 -17.30 -6.66
C LEU A 124 -14.19 -18.60 -6.59
N THR A 125 -14.92 -18.84 -5.50
CA THR A 125 -15.83 -20.00 -5.39
C THR A 125 -17.16 -19.81 -6.12
N GLN A 126 -17.56 -18.57 -6.39
CA GLN A 126 -18.92 -18.24 -6.88
C GLN A 126 -18.92 -17.49 -8.20
N ASN A 127 -17.76 -17.06 -8.69
CA ASN A 127 -17.60 -16.21 -9.86
C ASN A 127 -16.49 -16.71 -10.80
N ALA A 128 -16.59 -16.31 -12.06
CA ALA A 128 -15.54 -16.43 -13.05
C ALA A 128 -15.35 -15.09 -13.76
N ASN A 129 -14.11 -14.60 -13.75
CA ASN A 129 -13.72 -13.45 -14.58
C ASN A 129 -13.36 -13.95 -15.97
N ILE A 130 -13.96 -13.34 -16.99
CA ILE A 130 -13.70 -13.68 -18.38
C ILE A 130 -13.31 -12.44 -19.18
N THR A 131 -12.34 -12.65 -20.06
CA THR A 131 -11.91 -11.66 -21.06
C THR A 131 -12.23 -12.23 -22.42
N LEU A 132 -13.04 -11.53 -23.19
CA LEU A 132 -13.36 -11.86 -24.58
C LEU A 132 -12.59 -10.91 -25.50
N PRO A 133 -11.68 -11.38 -26.35
CA PRO A 133 -11.08 -10.51 -27.36
C PRO A 133 -12.13 -10.13 -28.40
N ASN A 134 -12.04 -8.91 -28.93
CA ASN A 134 -12.89 -8.49 -30.03
C ASN A 134 -12.61 -9.38 -31.25
N ASN A 135 -13.63 -10.11 -31.68
CA ASN A 135 -13.57 -11.04 -32.81
C ASN A 135 -13.96 -10.38 -34.15
N GLY A 136 -14.08 -9.05 -34.19
CA GLY A 136 -14.36 -8.27 -35.39
C GLY A 136 -15.84 -8.22 -35.78
N ARG A 137 -16.76 -8.78 -34.98
CA ARG A 137 -18.20 -8.61 -35.23
C ARG A 137 -18.58 -7.13 -35.07
N ALA A 138 -19.39 -6.63 -35.99
CA ALA A 138 -19.88 -5.25 -35.96
C ALA A 138 -20.65 -4.90 -34.67
N ASP A 139 -21.24 -5.90 -34.01
CA ASP A 139 -22.01 -5.73 -32.78
C ASP A 139 -21.23 -6.02 -31.49
N PHE A 140 -19.94 -6.36 -31.54
CA PHE A 140 -19.16 -6.78 -30.36
C PHE A 140 -19.27 -5.82 -29.16
N GLY A 141 -19.18 -4.50 -29.39
CA GLY A 141 -19.29 -3.49 -28.34
C GLY A 141 -20.67 -3.43 -27.65
N ILE A 142 -21.71 -4.02 -28.23
CA ILE A 142 -23.08 -4.09 -27.69
C ILE A 142 -23.39 -5.51 -27.21
N ASN A 143 -22.91 -6.51 -27.95
CA ASN A 143 -23.18 -7.93 -27.78
C ASN A 143 -21.86 -8.72 -27.83
N PRO A 144 -21.04 -8.64 -26.78
CA PRO A 144 -19.71 -9.26 -26.77
C PRO A 144 -19.77 -10.79 -26.87
N PHE A 145 -20.85 -11.41 -26.39
CA PHE A 145 -21.05 -12.86 -26.48
C PHE A 145 -21.60 -13.34 -27.83
N GLY A 146 -22.22 -12.45 -28.62
CA GLY A 146 -22.93 -12.86 -29.84
C GLY A 146 -24.25 -13.56 -29.55
N GLY A 147 -24.81 -13.36 -28.36
CA GLY A 147 -25.96 -14.06 -27.80
C GLY A 147 -26.10 -13.77 -26.30
N PRO A 148 -26.97 -14.50 -25.57
CA PRO A 148 -27.05 -14.40 -24.12
C PRO A 148 -25.70 -14.67 -23.46
N ALA A 149 -25.39 -13.93 -22.40
CA ALA A 149 -24.20 -14.21 -21.59
C ALA A 149 -24.29 -15.65 -21.01
N PRO A 150 -23.19 -16.41 -21.01
CA PRO A 150 -23.18 -17.75 -20.43
C PRO A 150 -23.39 -17.70 -18.92
N THR A 151 -23.95 -18.78 -18.37
CA THR A 151 -24.01 -19.01 -16.92
C THR A 151 -22.65 -19.43 -16.38
N LEU A 152 -22.44 -19.32 -15.06
CA LEU A 152 -21.21 -19.77 -14.42
C LEU A 152 -20.91 -21.25 -14.71
N ASP A 153 -21.92 -22.12 -14.66
CA ASP A 153 -21.76 -23.55 -14.94
C ASP A 153 -21.29 -23.80 -16.39
N GLN A 154 -21.81 -23.03 -17.34
CA GLN A 154 -21.38 -23.09 -18.74
C GLN A 154 -19.94 -22.61 -18.92
N ILE A 155 -19.49 -21.64 -18.12
CA ILE A 155 -18.07 -21.21 -18.08
C ILE A 155 -17.20 -22.32 -17.49
N ILE A 156 -17.58 -22.88 -16.35
CA ILE A 156 -16.83 -23.94 -15.65
C ILE A 156 -16.68 -25.18 -16.54
N ALA A 157 -17.74 -25.59 -17.23
CA ALA A 157 -17.73 -26.74 -18.15
C ALA A 157 -16.81 -26.54 -19.37
N ARG A 158 -16.45 -25.30 -19.70
CA ARG A 158 -15.58 -24.93 -20.83
C ARG A 158 -14.17 -24.52 -20.39
N ARG A 159 -13.79 -24.80 -19.14
CA ARG A 159 -12.43 -24.58 -18.67
C ARG A 159 -11.48 -25.55 -19.38
N CYS A 160 -10.32 -25.07 -19.79
CA CYS A 160 -9.27 -25.93 -20.33
C CYS A 160 -7.89 -25.48 -19.84
N ASP A 161 -6.91 -26.35 -20.08
CA ASP A 161 -5.51 -26.12 -19.73
C ASP A 161 -4.97 -24.90 -20.51
N ILE A 162 -4.23 -24.01 -19.81
CA ILE A 162 -3.61 -22.82 -20.42
C ILE A 162 -2.56 -23.18 -21.50
N VAL A 163 -2.11 -24.43 -21.50
CA VAL A 163 -0.96 -24.93 -22.23
C VAL A 163 -1.17 -24.87 -23.75
N GLY A 164 -0.60 -23.85 -24.39
CA GLY A 164 -0.46 -23.77 -25.84
C GLY A 164 -1.63 -23.12 -26.59
N LEU A 165 -2.64 -22.60 -25.89
CA LEU A 165 -3.65 -21.75 -26.52
C LEU A 165 -3.24 -20.27 -26.40
N PRO A 166 -3.32 -19.47 -27.48
CA PRO A 166 -3.32 -18.03 -27.29
C PRO A 166 -4.44 -17.67 -26.31
N PHE A 167 -4.24 -16.64 -25.49
CA PHE A 167 -5.16 -16.10 -24.45
C PHE A 167 -6.60 -15.78 -24.94
N ASN A 168 -6.91 -16.11 -26.20
CA ASN A 168 -7.96 -15.61 -27.05
C ASN A 168 -8.74 -16.73 -27.77
N SER A 169 -8.63 -18.00 -27.36
CA SER A 169 -9.48 -19.05 -27.94
C SER A 169 -10.94 -18.79 -27.56
N PRO A 170 -11.86 -18.55 -28.51
CA PRO A 170 -13.28 -18.30 -28.22
C PRO A 170 -13.97 -19.47 -27.50
N ASN A 171 -13.30 -20.64 -27.46
CA ASN A 171 -13.87 -21.91 -27.05
C ASN A 171 -13.40 -22.40 -25.68
N CYS A 172 -12.42 -21.75 -25.04
CA CYS A 172 -11.90 -22.17 -23.74
C CYS A 172 -11.64 -21.00 -22.80
N PHE A 173 -12.02 -21.17 -21.53
CA PHE A 173 -11.67 -20.25 -20.45
C PHE A 173 -10.45 -20.78 -19.67
N PRO A 174 -9.29 -20.10 -19.74
CA PRO A 174 -8.09 -20.53 -19.02
C PRO A 174 -8.30 -20.55 -17.51
N GLN A 175 -7.84 -21.61 -16.83
CA GLN A 175 -7.85 -21.68 -15.36
C GLN A 175 -6.69 -20.87 -14.79
N SER A 176 -6.97 -19.74 -14.13
CA SER A 176 -5.95 -18.90 -13.49
C SER A 176 -6.54 -18.12 -12.31
N ILE A 177 -5.73 -17.81 -11.31
CA ILE A 177 -6.03 -16.82 -10.27
C ILE A 177 -5.13 -15.62 -10.56
N ARG A 178 -5.68 -14.61 -11.24
CA ARG A 178 -4.90 -13.48 -11.79
C ARG A 178 -4.76 -12.34 -10.79
N ASN A 179 -3.83 -11.45 -11.10
CA ASN A 179 -3.60 -10.21 -10.34
C ASN A 179 -4.90 -9.43 -10.10
N GLY A 180 -5.18 -9.10 -8.84
CA GLY A 180 -6.47 -8.55 -8.37
C GLY A 180 -7.40 -9.58 -7.72
N SER A 181 -6.97 -10.84 -7.63
CA SER A 181 -7.55 -11.87 -6.78
C SER A 181 -6.44 -12.76 -6.23
N GLU A 182 -6.55 -13.22 -4.99
CA GLU A 182 -5.59 -14.09 -4.34
C GLU A 182 -6.25 -15.02 -3.32
N ILE A 183 -5.47 -15.98 -2.88
CA ILE A 183 -5.86 -17.02 -1.95
C ILE A 183 -4.81 -17.11 -0.84
N PRO A 184 -5.20 -17.29 0.43
CA PRO A 184 -4.23 -17.48 1.50
C PRO A 184 -3.51 -18.83 1.35
N VAL A 185 -2.17 -18.84 1.47
CA VAL A 185 -1.33 -20.03 1.26
C VAL A 185 -0.49 -20.37 2.47
N GLY A 186 -0.24 -21.67 2.69
CA GLY A 186 0.63 -22.15 3.75
C GLY A 186 0.19 -21.73 5.15
N ASP A 187 1.15 -21.63 6.07
CA ASP A 187 0.99 -20.99 7.37
C ASP A 187 0.75 -19.50 7.15
N HIS A 188 -0.41 -19.02 7.57
CA HIS A 188 -0.87 -17.65 7.32
C HIS A 188 -0.99 -16.90 8.65
N PRO A 189 0.15 -16.55 9.31
CA PRO A 189 0.11 -15.87 10.59
C PRO A 189 -0.46 -14.45 10.46
N VAL A 190 -1.08 -13.95 11.53
CA VAL A 190 -1.53 -12.56 11.60
C VAL A 190 -0.33 -11.61 11.53
N SER A 191 -0.39 -10.60 10.67
CA SER A 191 0.63 -9.56 10.62
C SER A 191 0.75 -8.85 11.97
N TYR A 192 1.98 -8.54 12.36
CA TYR A 192 2.22 -7.89 13.64
C TYR A 192 3.34 -6.88 13.57
N SER A 193 3.38 -5.98 14.55
CA SER A 193 4.42 -4.98 14.68
C SER A 193 4.94 -4.89 16.10
N HIS A 194 6.26 -4.76 16.21
CA HIS A 194 6.86 -4.24 17.43
C HIS A 194 6.87 -2.73 17.35
N MET A 195 6.32 -2.06 18.36
CA MET A 195 6.36 -0.60 18.47
C MET A 195 7.16 -0.22 19.71
N VAL A 196 8.16 0.64 19.53
CA VAL A 196 8.95 1.25 20.60
C VAL A 196 8.78 2.75 20.52
N SER A 197 8.59 3.38 21.68
CA SER A 197 8.74 4.82 21.81
C SER A 197 9.56 5.14 23.05
N ILE A 198 10.43 6.14 22.97
CA ILE A 198 11.13 6.69 24.12
C ILE A 198 11.35 8.17 23.89
N GLY A 199 11.07 8.99 24.90
CA GLY A 199 11.21 10.42 24.74
C GLY A 199 11.15 11.20 26.05
N MET A 200 11.49 12.48 25.92
CA MET A 200 11.54 13.42 27.01
C MET A 200 10.63 14.59 26.72
N GLN A 201 9.83 14.96 27.73
CA GLN A 201 9.09 16.21 27.75
C GLN A 201 9.73 17.14 28.77
N ARG A 202 9.93 18.41 28.38
CA ARG A 202 10.54 19.44 29.22
C ARG A 202 9.82 20.78 29.10
N GLU A 203 9.50 21.38 30.26
CA GLU A 203 9.18 22.81 30.32
C GLU A 203 10.47 23.63 30.18
N LEU A 204 10.54 24.47 29.14
CA LEU A 204 11.71 25.32 28.86
C LEU A 204 11.59 26.68 29.57
N ALA A 205 10.39 27.23 29.59
CA ALA A 205 10.03 28.48 30.23
C ALA A 205 8.53 28.47 30.53
N ALA A 206 8.05 29.47 31.28
CA ALA A 206 6.62 29.62 31.51
C ALA A 206 5.84 29.57 30.17
N ASN A 207 4.83 28.70 30.11
CA ASN A 207 4.00 28.47 28.93
C ASN A 207 4.71 27.87 27.69
N THR A 208 5.95 27.39 27.83
CA THR A 208 6.76 26.86 26.73
C THR A 208 7.29 25.47 27.05
N GLY A 209 7.00 24.49 26.19
CA GLY A 209 7.46 23.12 26.33
C GLY A 209 8.09 22.57 25.05
N LEU A 210 8.95 21.57 25.25
CA LEU A 210 9.54 20.76 24.19
C LEU A 210 9.33 19.28 24.51
N ASP A 211 8.86 18.54 23.51
CA ASP A 211 8.77 17.09 23.51
C ASP A 211 9.72 16.56 22.42
N SER A 212 10.55 15.57 22.74
CA SER A 212 11.45 14.91 21.80
C SER A 212 11.38 13.41 21.99
N ASN A 213 10.93 12.69 20.97
CA ASN A 213 10.65 11.26 21.00
C ASN A 213 11.40 10.55 19.87
N PHE A 214 11.95 9.40 20.18
CA PHE A 214 12.37 8.42 19.18
C PHE A 214 11.33 7.30 19.13
N VAL A 215 10.90 6.97 17.93
CA VAL A 215 9.94 5.88 17.67
C VAL A 215 10.55 4.87 16.70
N TRP A 216 10.25 3.60 16.92
CA TRP A 216 10.54 2.54 15.99
C TRP A 216 9.32 1.63 15.85
N THR A 217 8.96 1.33 14.60
CA THR A 217 7.92 0.35 14.29
C THR A 217 8.51 -0.69 13.36
N GLY A 218 8.53 -1.95 13.78
CA GLY A 218 9.00 -3.07 12.98
C GLY A 218 7.87 -4.03 12.64
N GLY A 219 7.35 -3.97 11.41
CA GLY A 219 6.30 -4.86 10.91
C GLY A 219 6.84 -6.20 10.43
N ARG A 220 6.13 -7.28 10.72
CA ARG A 220 6.50 -8.69 10.44
C ARG A 220 5.26 -9.45 9.99
N SER A 221 5.50 -10.51 9.22
CA SER A 221 4.44 -11.29 8.60
C SER A 221 3.50 -10.39 7.79
N GLU A 222 4.06 -9.37 7.14
CA GLU A 222 3.30 -8.48 6.26
C GLU A 222 2.95 -9.24 4.98
N GLU A 223 1.83 -8.86 4.39
CA GLU A 223 1.32 -9.47 3.17
C GLU A 223 2.31 -9.35 2.01
N ARG A 224 2.49 -10.47 1.30
CA ARG A 224 3.13 -10.52 -0.01
C ARG A 224 2.33 -11.38 -0.97
N ARG A 225 2.44 -11.08 -2.26
CA ARG A 225 1.84 -11.87 -3.33
C ARG A 225 2.88 -12.65 -4.10
N GLN A 226 2.58 -13.91 -4.39
CA GLN A 226 3.42 -14.78 -5.21
C GLN A 226 2.63 -15.57 -6.24
N ASN A 227 3.21 -15.76 -7.43
CA ASN A 227 2.70 -16.75 -8.36
C ASN A 227 3.12 -18.17 -7.92
N LEU A 228 2.15 -18.96 -7.47
CA LEU A 228 2.36 -20.34 -7.01
C LEU A 228 2.67 -21.30 -8.16
N ASN A 229 2.23 -20.97 -9.38
CA ASN A 229 2.48 -21.74 -10.59
C ASN A 229 3.73 -21.24 -11.33
N SER A 230 4.80 -21.08 -10.58
CA SER A 230 6.11 -20.68 -11.07
C SER A 230 7.17 -21.56 -10.43
N SER A 231 8.20 -21.92 -11.20
CA SER A 231 9.35 -22.70 -10.76
C SER A 231 10.62 -22.07 -11.30
N ILE A 232 11.76 -22.39 -10.66
CA ILE A 232 13.05 -21.79 -11.02
C ILE A 232 13.86 -22.76 -11.85
N ASN A 233 14.40 -22.23 -12.95
CA ASN A 233 15.43 -22.88 -13.73
C ASN A 233 16.78 -22.74 -13.00
N PRO A 234 17.35 -23.84 -12.47
CA PRO A 234 18.61 -23.77 -11.70
C PRO A 234 19.81 -23.29 -12.53
N ALA A 235 19.76 -23.41 -13.85
CA ALA A 235 20.85 -22.98 -14.73
C ALA A 235 20.92 -21.46 -14.89
N THR A 236 19.77 -20.77 -14.80
CA THR A 236 19.69 -19.30 -14.97
C THR A 236 19.35 -18.57 -13.68
N GLY A 237 18.82 -19.27 -12.68
CA GLY A 237 18.26 -18.71 -11.45
C GLY A 237 16.95 -17.95 -11.66
N ALA A 238 16.40 -17.96 -12.88
CA ALA A 238 15.16 -17.29 -13.24
C ALA A 238 13.98 -18.25 -13.28
N ASN A 239 12.75 -17.71 -13.32
CA ASN A 239 11.57 -18.53 -13.57
C ASN A 239 11.65 -19.24 -14.93
N TYR A 240 11.13 -20.47 -14.99
CA TYR A 240 10.69 -21.06 -16.25
C TYR A 240 9.55 -20.22 -16.86
N THR A 241 9.46 -20.19 -18.18
CA THR A 241 8.42 -19.43 -18.89
C THR A 241 7.04 -20.02 -18.58
N ALA A 242 6.18 -19.29 -17.87
CA ALA A 242 4.87 -19.76 -17.41
C ALA A 242 3.67 -19.40 -18.32
N THR A 243 3.85 -18.47 -19.27
CA THR A 243 2.81 -18.07 -20.25
C THR A 243 3.42 -17.65 -21.60
N GLY A 244 2.59 -17.60 -22.66
CA GLY A 244 2.99 -17.10 -23.98
C GLY A 244 3.79 -18.09 -24.84
N ALA A 245 4.47 -17.58 -25.87
CA ALA A 245 5.30 -18.39 -26.75
C ALA A 245 6.53 -18.91 -25.98
N GLY A 246 6.76 -20.23 -26.01
CA GLY A 246 7.87 -20.87 -25.29
C GLY A 246 7.56 -21.21 -23.83
N VAL A 247 6.27 -21.33 -23.46
CA VAL A 247 5.85 -21.86 -22.16
C VAL A 247 6.46 -23.25 -21.90
N ASP A 248 7.05 -23.44 -20.71
CA ASP A 248 7.68 -24.69 -20.29
C ASP A 248 6.83 -25.38 -19.22
N VAL A 249 5.76 -26.01 -19.69
CA VAL A 249 4.73 -26.62 -18.86
C VAL A 249 5.23 -27.82 -18.08
N ALA A 250 6.25 -28.52 -18.60
CA ALA A 250 6.81 -29.70 -17.94
C ALA A 250 7.43 -29.37 -16.58
N HIS A 251 7.87 -28.12 -16.38
CA HIS A 251 8.50 -27.66 -15.16
C HIS A 251 7.56 -26.86 -14.24
N LEU A 252 6.32 -26.62 -14.65
CA LEU A 252 5.35 -25.89 -13.82
C LEU A 252 4.77 -26.81 -12.73
N PRO A 253 4.61 -26.32 -11.47
CA PRO A 253 3.97 -27.10 -10.42
C PRO A 253 2.51 -27.46 -10.73
N PHE A 254 1.81 -26.62 -11.49
CA PHE A 254 0.42 -26.84 -11.91
C PHE A 254 0.29 -26.69 -13.43
N PRO A 255 0.66 -27.75 -14.19
CA PRO A 255 0.66 -27.72 -15.65
C PRO A 255 -0.66 -27.31 -16.31
N SER A 256 -1.81 -27.61 -15.68
CA SER A 256 -3.14 -27.26 -16.19
C SER A 256 -3.59 -25.82 -15.89
N TRP A 257 -2.84 -25.08 -15.07
CA TRP A 257 -3.21 -23.74 -14.63
C TRP A 257 -2.31 -22.67 -15.25
N GLY A 258 -2.82 -21.44 -15.25
CA GLY A 258 -2.07 -20.22 -15.50
C GLY A 258 -1.35 -19.71 -14.28
N PRO A 259 -1.06 -18.40 -14.25
CA PRO A 259 -0.65 -17.73 -13.02
C PRO A 259 -1.67 -17.96 -11.91
N ILE A 260 -1.16 -18.16 -10.70
CA ILE A 260 -1.92 -18.40 -9.48
C ILE A 260 -1.39 -17.45 -8.41
N ALA A 261 -2.06 -16.33 -8.20
CA ALA A 261 -1.72 -15.40 -7.13
C ALA A 261 -2.08 -16.02 -5.77
N GLY A 262 -1.06 -16.32 -4.99
CA GLY A 262 -1.16 -16.72 -3.59
C GLY A 262 -0.63 -15.62 -2.68
N GLU A 263 -1.34 -15.41 -1.58
CA GLU A 263 -0.98 -14.51 -0.50
C GLU A 263 -0.16 -15.25 0.54
N ILE A 264 0.95 -14.64 0.94
CA ILE A 264 1.92 -15.20 1.88
C ILE A 264 2.27 -14.13 2.93
N MET A 265 2.37 -14.53 4.20
CA MET A 265 2.58 -13.60 5.32
C MET A 265 4.02 -13.66 5.84
N ASN A 266 4.95 -13.11 5.04
CA ASN A 266 6.39 -13.15 5.33
C ASN A 266 7.13 -11.82 5.07
N GLY A 267 6.40 -10.77 4.73
CA GLY A 267 6.95 -9.43 4.51
C GLY A 267 7.46 -8.78 5.80
N ARG A 268 8.34 -7.80 5.63
CA ARG A 268 8.87 -7.01 6.74
C ARG A 268 9.14 -5.55 6.37
N SER A 269 8.90 -4.69 7.36
CA SER A 269 9.22 -3.28 7.30
C SER A 269 9.81 -2.78 8.63
N ASN A 270 10.58 -1.69 8.58
CA ASN A 270 11.06 -0.98 9.76
C ASN A 270 11.04 0.54 9.53
N TYR A 271 10.26 1.24 10.34
CA TYR A 271 10.20 2.69 10.44
C TYR A 271 11.01 3.16 11.65
N TYR A 272 11.78 4.22 11.48
CA TYR A 272 12.48 4.94 12.54
C TYR A 272 12.11 6.42 12.44
N GLY A 273 11.69 7.03 13.55
CA GLY A 273 11.31 8.44 13.60
C GLY A 273 11.94 9.15 14.79
N TRP A 274 12.55 10.29 14.55
CA TRP A 274 12.87 11.27 15.60
C TRP A 274 11.90 12.43 15.49
N GLU A 275 10.94 12.47 16.41
CA GLU A 275 9.78 13.34 16.42
C GLU A 275 9.93 14.39 17.52
N ASN A 276 9.76 15.65 17.15
CA ASN A 276 9.96 16.77 18.05
C ASN A 276 8.74 17.68 17.99
N THR A 277 8.24 18.11 19.14
CA THR A 277 7.15 19.07 19.24
C THR A 277 7.55 20.22 20.16
N PHE A 278 7.51 21.43 19.63
CA PHE A 278 7.62 22.65 20.41
C PHE A 278 6.23 23.24 20.62
N THR A 279 5.88 23.60 21.85
CA THR A 279 4.60 24.22 22.17
C THR A 279 4.80 25.48 22.99
N LYS A 280 4.26 26.59 22.50
CA LYS A 280 4.08 27.85 23.24
C LYS A 280 2.57 28.10 23.41
N ARG A 281 2.08 27.96 24.64
CA ARG A 281 0.69 28.30 24.99
C ARG A 281 0.48 29.80 24.90
N PHE A 282 -0.78 30.21 24.67
CA PHE A 282 -1.13 31.62 24.49
C PHE A 282 -0.70 32.48 25.68
N SER A 283 0.24 33.39 25.43
CA SER A 283 0.61 34.45 26.37
C SER A 283 1.27 35.59 25.59
N ASN A 284 1.24 36.81 26.12
CA ASN A 284 1.78 38.00 25.42
C ASN A 284 1.20 38.17 24.01
N ARG A 285 -0.09 37.86 23.85
CA ARG A 285 -0.86 37.93 22.60
C ARG A 285 -0.50 36.93 21.50
N TRP A 286 0.27 35.88 21.78
CA TRP A 286 0.55 34.87 20.75
C TRP A 286 0.71 33.45 21.32
N GLN A 287 0.46 32.49 20.45
CA GLN A 287 0.74 31.07 20.64
C GLN A 287 1.41 30.50 19.39
N ALA A 288 2.19 29.43 19.58
CA ALA A 288 2.76 28.69 18.47
C ALA A 288 2.89 27.21 18.80
N ASN A 289 2.86 26.40 17.76
CA ASN A 289 3.23 25.00 17.81
C ASN A 289 4.12 24.69 16.60
N ALA A 290 5.13 23.87 16.79
CA ALA A 290 5.99 23.39 15.73
C ALA A 290 6.22 21.90 15.91
N THR A 291 6.12 21.13 14.82
CA THR A 291 6.53 19.73 14.80
C THR A 291 7.63 19.52 13.78
N TYR A 292 8.57 18.63 14.10
CA TYR A 292 9.61 18.20 13.18
C TYR A 292 9.86 16.70 13.34
N THR A 293 9.82 15.98 12.23
CA THR A 293 10.11 14.56 12.16
C THR A 293 11.24 14.32 11.17
N LEU A 294 12.31 13.68 11.66
CA LEU A 294 13.35 13.06 10.83
C LEU A 294 13.08 11.55 10.81
N SER A 295 12.86 10.97 9.63
CA SER A 295 12.47 9.55 9.56
C SER A 295 13.20 8.74 8.49
N TRP A 296 13.29 7.43 8.72
CA TRP A 296 13.74 6.44 7.76
C TRP A 296 12.75 5.29 7.75
N PHE A 297 12.15 5.02 6.60
CA PHE A 297 11.32 3.85 6.39
C PHE A 297 12.01 2.89 5.44
N LYS A 298 12.20 1.65 5.87
CA LYS A 298 12.73 0.57 5.03
C LYS A 298 11.71 -0.56 4.95
N ASP A 299 11.58 -1.13 3.77
CA ASP A 299 10.76 -2.30 3.55
C ASP A 299 11.49 -3.24 2.58
N ASP A 300 10.85 -4.37 2.34
CA ASP A 300 11.36 -5.45 1.52
C ASP A 300 10.65 -5.58 0.16
N GLY A 301 9.91 -4.55 -0.28
CA GLY A 301 9.08 -4.65 -1.49
C GLY A 301 7.60 -4.41 -1.30
N GLY A 302 7.06 -4.72 -0.12
CA GLY A 302 5.63 -4.88 0.08
C GLY A 302 5.03 -5.99 -0.79
N ILE A 303 3.72 -5.89 -1.04
CA ILE A 303 2.90 -6.88 -1.77
C ILE A 303 3.46 -7.20 -3.16
N GLY A 304 4.07 -6.21 -3.82
CA GLY A 304 4.45 -6.28 -5.23
C GLY A 304 5.79 -6.94 -5.55
N ALA A 305 6.76 -6.98 -4.62
CA ALA A 305 8.03 -7.64 -4.91
C ALA A 305 8.00 -9.09 -4.42
N LEU A 306 8.83 -9.95 -5.00
CA LEU A 306 9.11 -11.26 -4.43
C LEU A 306 10.47 -11.18 -3.75
N THR A 307 10.51 -11.21 -2.41
CA THR A 307 11.78 -11.52 -1.73
C THR A 307 11.91 -13.01 -1.62
N GLY A 308 12.83 -13.56 -2.40
CA GLY A 308 13.12 -14.97 -2.31
C GLY A 308 11.99 -15.79 -2.96
N PRO A 309 12.30 -16.55 -4.00
CA PRO A 309 11.29 -17.41 -4.60
C PRO A 309 10.99 -18.57 -3.65
N TYR A 310 9.70 -18.83 -3.43
CA TYR A 310 9.26 -20.05 -2.76
C TYR A 310 8.88 -21.07 -3.83
N LEU A 311 9.33 -22.30 -3.65
CA LEU A 311 8.84 -23.41 -4.45
C LEU A 311 7.54 -23.90 -3.84
N THR A 312 6.57 -24.14 -4.71
CA THR A 312 5.29 -24.73 -4.35
C THR A 312 5.37 -26.23 -4.54
N ALA A 313 5.09 -27.00 -3.48
CA ALA A 313 4.94 -28.45 -3.57
C ALA A 313 3.48 -28.87 -3.43
N LEU A 314 3.08 -29.87 -4.20
CA LEU A 314 1.82 -30.60 -4.04
C LEU A 314 2.06 -31.79 -3.10
N ASP A 315 1.30 -31.89 -2.01
CA ASP A 315 1.18 -33.14 -1.25
C ASP A 315 0.15 -34.06 -1.96
N PRO A 316 0.57 -35.20 -2.54
CA PRO A 316 -0.33 -36.11 -3.22
C PRO A 316 -1.38 -36.76 -2.29
N ASN A 317 -1.12 -36.80 -0.97
CA ASN A 317 -1.97 -37.49 0.00
C ASN A 317 -3.07 -36.59 0.57
N ALA A 318 -2.84 -35.27 0.64
CA ALA A 318 -3.77 -34.32 1.24
C ALA A 318 -4.81 -33.77 0.25
N ASN A 319 -4.62 -33.97 -1.06
CA ASN A 319 -5.39 -33.35 -2.17
C ASN A 319 -5.48 -31.82 -2.13
N ILE A 320 -4.91 -31.17 -1.12
CA ILE A 320 -4.95 -29.75 -0.81
C ILE A 320 -3.82 -29.49 0.17
N THR A 321 -2.78 -28.78 -0.25
CA THR A 321 -2.03 -27.74 0.48
C THR A 321 -0.74 -27.50 -0.30
N THR A 322 -0.55 -26.25 -0.69
CA THR A 322 0.68 -25.74 -1.27
C THR A 322 1.65 -25.36 -0.15
N THR A 323 2.50 -26.30 0.26
CA THR A 323 3.61 -25.97 1.14
C THR A 323 4.58 -25.07 0.38
N LEU A 324 4.90 -23.93 0.95
CA LEU A 324 5.87 -23.00 0.41
C LEU A 324 7.23 -23.26 1.05
N THR A 325 8.17 -23.76 0.25
CA THR A 325 9.55 -23.96 0.70
C THR A 325 10.43 -22.86 0.11
N PRO A 326 11.20 -22.12 0.93
CA PRO A 326 12.18 -21.18 0.40
C PRO A 326 13.13 -21.87 -0.56
N TYR A 327 13.30 -21.32 -1.77
CA TYR A 327 14.29 -21.84 -2.71
C TYR A 327 15.70 -21.47 -2.22
N SER A 328 16.56 -22.48 -2.07
CA SER A 328 17.93 -22.32 -1.58
C SER A 328 18.99 -22.25 -2.69
N GLY A 329 18.60 -22.40 -3.96
CA GLY A 329 19.51 -22.34 -5.09
C GLY A 329 19.85 -20.91 -5.54
N PRO A 330 20.70 -20.77 -6.57
CA PRO A 330 21.03 -19.46 -7.13
C PRO A 330 19.78 -18.86 -7.80
N VAL A 331 19.52 -17.58 -7.51
CA VAL A 331 18.42 -16.81 -8.11
C VAL A 331 18.97 -15.70 -8.99
N ALA A 332 18.21 -15.32 -10.02
CA ALA A 332 18.53 -14.15 -10.81
C ALA A 332 18.58 -12.90 -9.91
N PRO A 333 19.48 -11.93 -10.13
CA PRO A 333 19.74 -10.87 -9.16
C PRO A 333 18.54 -9.97 -8.84
N ASP A 334 17.64 -9.76 -9.79
CA ASP A 334 16.39 -9.01 -9.63
C ASP A 334 15.30 -9.78 -8.86
N MET A 335 15.47 -11.10 -8.73
CA MET A 335 14.60 -11.98 -7.94
C MET A 335 15.14 -12.23 -6.53
N GLY A 336 16.31 -11.66 -6.20
CA GLY A 336 16.91 -11.73 -4.87
C GLY A 336 16.12 -10.92 -3.83
N PRO A 337 16.34 -11.17 -2.52
CA PRO A 337 15.72 -10.39 -1.47
C PRO A 337 16.11 -8.91 -1.56
N LEU A 338 15.11 -8.03 -1.62
CA LEU A 338 15.29 -6.59 -1.51
C LEU A 338 15.02 -6.14 -0.07
N TYR A 339 15.85 -5.27 0.47
CA TYR A 339 15.57 -4.56 1.72
C TYR A 339 16.25 -3.19 1.71
N GLN A 340 15.48 -2.15 1.44
CA GLN A 340 15.99 -0.81 1.16
C GLN A 340 15.00 0.24 1.65
N LEU A 341 15.25 1.53 1.37
CA LEU A 341 14.27 2.56 1.68
C LEU A 341 12.94 2.23 0.98
N ALA A 342 11.84 2.48 1.67
CA ALA A 342 10.49 2.27 1.17
C ALA A 342 10.14 3.32 0.13
N ALA A 343 9.20 3.01 -0.77
CA ALA A 343 8.67 3.98 -1.71
C ALA A 343 7.80 5.07 -1.07
N THR A 344 7.52 4.98 0.23
CA THR A 344 6.82 6.02 0.99
C THR A 344 7.74 6.73 1.98
N ASP A 345 9.05 6.44 1.96
CA ASP A 345 10.04 7.13 2.80
C ASP A 345 10.07 8.63 2.47
N GLN A 346 9.84 9.46 3.47
CA GLN A 346 10.02 10.90 3.44
C GLN A 346 10.91 11.31 4.61
N ARG A 347 12.16 11.70 4.30
CA ARG A 347 13.19 11.93 5.32
C ARG A 347 12.83 13.03 6.31
N HIS A 348 12.29 14.16 5.85
CA HIS A 348 11.97 15.30 6.69
C HIS A 348 10.52 15.71 6.56
N ARG A 349 9.86 15.97 7.68
CA ARG A 349 8.56 16.63 7.73
C ARG A 349 8.58 17.67 8.83
N ALA A 350 8.05 18.85 8.56
CA ALA A 350 7.89 19.88 9.56
C ALA A 350 6.55 20.58 9.39
N THR A 351 5.94 20.96 10.51
CA THR A 351 4.83 21.91 10.51
C THR A 351 5.09 23.00 11.52
N PHE A 352 4.67 24.21 11.21
CA PHE A 352 4.69 25.31 12.15
C PHE A 352 3.37 26.05 12.04
N ASN A 353 2.67 26.25 13.16
CA ASN A 353 1.49 27.08 13.19
C ASN A 353 1.56 28.09 14.33
N GLY A 354 0.94 29.24 14.10
CA GLY A 354 0.93 30.33 15.05
C GLY A 354 -0.34 31.15 14.97
N ILE A 355 -0.69 31.76 16.10
CA ILE A 355 -1.74 32.78 16.19
C ILE A 355 -1.16 33.98 16.89
N TRP A 356 -1.42 35.15 16.33
CA TRP A 356 -1.08 36.44 16.90
C TRP A 356 -2.34 37.31 17.01
N ASP A 357 -2.70 37.66 18.24
CA ASP A 357 -3.66 38.73 18.53
C ASP A 357 -2.95 40.08 18.36
N MET A 358 -3.26 40.76 17.26
CA MET A 358 -2.68 42.05 16.91
C MET A 358 -3.34 43.19 17.71
N GLY A 359 -4.38 42.90 18.49
CA GLY A 359 -5.20 43.86 19.20
C GLY A 359 -6.33 44.43 18.35
N ALA A 360 -7.21 45.22 18.99
CA ALA A 360 -8.38 45.83 18.36
C ALA A 360 -9.29 44.83 17.63
N GLY A 361 -9.35 43.58 18.11
CA GLY A 361 -10.13 42.50 17.48
C GLY A 361 -9.54 41.95 16.18
N VAL A 362 -8.28 42.26 15.85
CA VAL A 362 -7.57 41.70 14.69
C VAL A 362 -6.72 40.51 15.13
N GLN A 363 -6.89 39.38 14.46
CA GLN A 363 -6.09 38.19 14.66
C GLN A 363 -5.49 37.71 13.35
N LEU A 364 -4.19 37.43 13.36
CA LEU A 364 -3.51 36.74 12.27
C LEU A 364 -3.18 35.32 12.74
N SER A 365 -3.50 34.33 11.91
CA SER A 365 -3.08 32.95 12.13
C SER A 365 -2.51 32.38 10.84
N GLY A 366 -1.57 31.45 10.98
CA GLY A 366 -1.01 30.78 9.83
C GLY A 366 -0.41 29.43 10.18
N VAL A 367 -0.28 28.60 9.15
CA VAL A 367 0.40 27.31 9.19
C VAL A 367 1.34 27.18 8.00
N TYR A 368 2.52 26.64 8.25
CA TYR A 368 3.50 26.25 7.26
C TYR A 368 3.66 24.74 7.28
N PHE A 369 3.56 24.11 6.11
CA PHE A 369 3.86 22.71 5.88
C PHE A 369 5.14 22.60 5.08
N TYR A 370 6.05 21.78 5.59
CA TYR A 370 7.25 21.33 4.90
C TYR A 370 7.28 19.81 4.88
N GLY A 371 7.55 19.25 3.71
CA GLY A 371 7.97 17.86 3.56
C GLY A 371 9.11 17.81 2.56
N SER A 372 10.17 17.07 2.87
CA SER A 372 11.16 16.73 1.85
C SER A 372 10.49 15.95 0.72
N GLY A 373 11.19 15.72 -0.39
CA GLY A 373 10.69 14.77 -1.38
C GLY A 373 10.39 13.41 -0.73
N GLN A 374 9.19 12.87 -0.97
CA GLN A 374 8.88 11.47 -0.72
C GLN A 374 9.50 10.61 -1.83
N ARG A 375 9.92 9.39 -1.52
CA ARG A 375 10.25 8.40 -2.55
C ARG A 375 9.01 7.94 -3.30
N PHE A 376 9.22 7.20 -4.40
CA PHE A 376 8.17 6.54 -5.18
C PHE A 376 8.70 5.24 -5.76
N ASP A 377 7.83 4.23 -5.87
CA ASP A 377 8.17 2.93 -6.46
C ASP A 377 8.36 3.06 -7.97
N THR A 378 9.60 2.83 -8.37
CA THR A 378 10.07 2.84 -9.75
C THR A 378 9.93 1.44 -10.32
N THR A 379 9.23 1.34 -11.45
CA THR A 379 8.97 0.05 -12.11
C THR A 379 9.17 0.12 -13.62
N TRP A 380 9.41 -1.04 -14.23
CA TRP A 380 9.40 -1.34 -15.63
C TRP A 380 8.01 -1.90 -15.93
N GLY A 381 7.24 -1.21 -16.76
CA GLY A 381 5.79 -1.44 -16.88
C GLY A 381 5.37 -2.69 -17.65
N SER A 382 6.24 -3.70 -17.73
CA SER A 382 5.92 -5.00 -18.33
C SER A 382 6.47 -6.12 -17.47
N ASP A 383 5.75 -7.23 -17.39
CA ASP A 383 6.20 -8.43 -16.69
C ASP A 383 7.23 -9.21 -17.54
N LEU A 384 8.50 -8.88 -17.36
CA LEU A 384 9.61 -9.55 -18.04
C LEU A 384 9.97 -10.91 -17.40
N ARG A 385 9.40 -11.22 -16.23
CA ARG A 385 9.65 -12.46 -15.48
C ARG A 385 8.50 -13.46 -15.61
N ASN A 386 7.46 -13.11 -16.36
CA ASN A 386 6.30 -13.94 -16.63
C ASN A 386 5.66 -14.48 -15.34
N THR A 387 5.65 -13.66 -14.30
CA THR A 387 5.04 -14.00 -13.03
C THR A 387 3.53 -13.88 -13.07
N GLY A 388 2.96 -13.28 -14.12
CA GLY A 388 1.52 -13.15 -14.30
C GLY A 388 0.83 -12.30 -13.23
N GLY A 389 1.58 -11.39 -12.59
CA GLY A 389 1.03 -10.46 -11.61
C GLY A 389 1.91 -10.13 -10.39
N ALA A 390 2.96 -10.90 -10.11
CA ALA A 390 3.93 -10.51 -9.07
C ALA A 390 4.92 -9.50 -9.66
N ASN A 391 4.79 -8.22 -9.31
CA ASN A 391 5.49 -7.10 -9.94
C ASN A 391 7.01 -7.13 -9.70
N PHE A 392 7.76 -7.86 -10.53
CA PHE A 392 9.19 -7.59 -10.73
C PHE A 392 9.36 -6.36 -11.63
N GLY A 393 9.10 -5.19 -11.05
CA GLY A 393 9.21 -3.94 -11.77
C GLY A 393 10.65 -3.48 -12.00
N ILE A 394 11.69 -4.13 -11.48
CA ILE A 394 13.05 -3.55 -11.60
C ILE A 394 13.83 -4.07 -12.81
N LEU A 395 13.46 -5.22 -13.38
CA LEU A 395 14.13 -5.75 -14.56
C LEU A 395 13.76 -4.95 -15.80
N THR A 396 14.77 -4.60 -16.61
CA THR A 396 14.58 -3.95 -17.92
C THR A 396 14.92 -4.89 -19.08
N PRO A 397 14.48 -4.60 -20.32
CA PRO A 397 14.78 -5.42 -21.49
C PRO A 397 16.29 -5.48 -21.75
N ALA A 398 16.74 -6.59 -22.33
CA ALA A 398 18.14 -6.77 -22.69
C ALA A 398 18.65 -5.61 -23.57
N GLY A 399 19.88 -5.17 -23.32
CA GLY A 399 20.51 -4.04 -24.04
C GLY A 399 20.13 -2.65 -23.51
N THR A 400 19.22 -2.55 -22.54
CA THR A 400 18.93 -1.30 -21.86
C THR A 400 20.09 -0.91 -20.94
N THR A 401 20.47 0.37 -20.94
CA THR A 401 21.46 0.94 -20.00
C THR A 401 20.91 2.15 -19.25
N ALA A 402 21.56 2.52 -18.15
CA ALA A 402 21.23 3.74 -17.41
C ALA A 402 21.28 4.99 -18.31
N GLU A 403 22.26 5.07 -19.21
CA GLU A 403 22.43 6.18 -20.15
C GLU A 403 21.27 6.23 -21.16
N SER A 404 20.88 5.07 -21.72
CA SER A 404 19.78 5.00 -22.69
C SER A 404 18.45 5.45 -22.08
N LEU A 405 18.16 5.04 -20.83
CA LEU A 405 16.96 5.45 -20.12
C LEU A 405 17.04 6.92 -19.67
N GLY A 406 18.21 7.34 -19.22
CA GLY A 406 18.47 8.72 -18.80
C GLY A 406 18.28 9.73 -19.93
N ALA A 407 18.69 9.37 -21.15
CA ALA A 407 18.46 10.18 -22.34
C ALA A 407 16.96 10.34 -22.66
N LEU A 408 16.14 9.32 -22.40
CA LEU A 408 14.70 9.35 -22.66
C LEU A 408 13.92 10.14 -21.60
N CYS A 409 14.25 10.00 -20.32
CA CYS A 409 13.58 10.75 -19.24
C CYS A 409 14.17 12.13 -18.97
N GLY A 410 15.37 12.43 -19.50
CA GLY A 410 16.13 13.63 -19.13
C GLY A 410 16.53 13.63 -17.65
N CYS A 411 16.81 12.45 -17.08
CA CYS A 411 17.02 12.23 -15.65
C CYS A 411 18.19 11.29 -15.37
N THR A 412 18.78 11.35 -14.18
CA THR A 412 19.79 10.37 -13.76
C THR A 412 19.09 9.10 -13.32
N VAL A 413 19.38 8.00 -14.01
CA VAL A 413 18.82 6.68 -13.69
C VAL A 413 19.78 5.93 -12.76
N LYS A 414 19.25 5.43 -11.64
CA LYS A 414 19.99 4.60 -10.69
C LYS A 414 19.63 3.13 -10.88
N GLY A 415 20.62 2.27 -10.72
CA GLY A 415 20.46 0.84 -10.95
C GLY A 415 21.81 0.13 -11.03
N GLN A 416 21.77 -1.14 -11.42
CA GLN A 416 22.96 -1.97 -11.58
C GLN A 416 22.85 -2.82 -12.85
N THR A 417 23.97 -2.98 -13.56
CA THR A 417 24.06 -3.91 -14.69
C THR A 417 24.61 -5.24 -14.20
N TYR A 418 23.91 -6.33 -14.49
CA TYR A 418 24.35 -7.69 -14.21
C TYR A 418 24.17 -8.55 -15.47
N ASN A 419 25.24 -9.22 -15.91
CA ASN A 419 25.24 -10.05 -17.13
C ASN A 419 24.58 -9.38 -18.36
N GLY A 420 24.81 -8.08 -18.55
CA GLY A 420 24.25 -7.31 -19.68
C GLY A 420 22.78 -6.91 -19.53
N GLN A 421 22.14 -7.21 -18.39
CA GLN A 421 20.80 -6.74 -18.04
C GLN A 421 20.88 -5.61 -17.02
N PHE A 422 20.14 -4.53 -17.25
CA PHE A 422 20.08 -3.41 -16.30
C PHE A 422 18.88 -3.54 -15.37
N LEU A 423 19.12 -3.35 -14.07
CA LEU A 423 18.13 -3.42 -13.01
C LEU A 423 17.94 -2.04 -12.40
N LEU A 424 16.71 -1.55 -12.39
CA LEU A 424 16.34 -0.26 -11.80
C LEU A 424 16.45 -0.30 -10.28
N ASP A 425 16.95 0.78 -9.68
CA ASP A 425 16.72 1.03 -8.26
C ASP A 425 15.24 1.38 -8.07
N ARG A 426 14.53 0.53 -7.30
CA ARG A 426 13.10 0.65 -7.01
C ARG A 426 12.73 2.01 -6.40
N THR A 427 13.62 2.64 -5.63
CA THR A 427 13.27 3.86 -4.88
C THR A 427 14.08 5.08 -5.30
N GLN A 428 14.56 5.07 -6.54
CA GLN A 428 15.38 6.15 -7.09
C GLN A 428 14.60 7.46 -7.26
N LEU A 429 13.31 7.40 -7.57
CA LEU A 429 12.49 8.60 -7.76
C LEU A 429 12.19 9.24 -6.41
N VAL A 430 12.66 10.47 -6.23
CA VAL A 430 12.35 11.32 -5.09
C VAL A 430 11.56 12.52 -5.61
N GLY A 431 10.35 12.71 -5.09
CA GLY A 431 9.49 13.82 -5.44
C GLY A 431 10.08 15.18 -5.05
N LYS A 432 9.41 16.24 -5.48
CA LYS A 432 9.78 17.61 -5.08
C LYS A 432 9.32 17.88 -3.65
N PRO A 433 10.06 18.70 -2.89
CA PRO A 433 9.62 19.11 -1.56
C PRO A 433 8.26 19.82 -1.59
N LEU A 434 7.44 19.56 -0.56
CA LEU A 434 6.21 20.29 -0.30
C LEU A 434 6.54 21.57 0.47
N HIS A 435 6.07 22.71 -0.03
CA HIS A 435 6.10 23.99 0.66
C HIS A 435 4.72 24.64 0.57
N ARG A 436 4.07 24.83 1.71
CA ARG A 436 2.75 25.44 1.72
C ARG A 436 2.57 26.33 2.94
N VAL A 437 2.17 27.57 2.70
CA VAL A 437 1.78 28.53 3.73
C VAL A 437 0.30 28.82 3.58
N ASP A 438 -0.47 28.55 4.62
CA ASP A 438 -1.88 28.93 4.70
C ASP A 438 -2.02 30.00 5.77
N MET A 439 -2.80 31.04 5.47
CA MET A 439 -3.00 32.17 6.37
C MET A 439 -4.47 32.53 6.49
N ARG A 440 -4.84 33.00 7.68
CA ARG A 440 -6.16 33.54 8.00
C ARG A 440 -6.00 34.86 8.73
N LEU A 441 -6.66 35.87 8.20
CA LEU A 441 -6.90 37.15 8.85
C LEU A 441 -8.34 37.20 9.35
N GLN A 442 -8.52 37.48 10.63
CA GLN A 442 -9.84 37.66 11.24
C GLN A 442 -9.96 39.06 11.82
N LYS A 443 -11.13 39.69 11.64
CA LYS A 443 -11.55 40.91 12.32
C LYS A 443 -12.85 40.66 13.08
N ARG A 444 -12.78 40.78 14.41
CA ARG A 444 -13.95 40.85 15.28
C ARG A 444 -14.49 42.28 15.36
N ILE A 445 -15.80 42.41 15.17
CA ILE A 445 -16.55 43.66 15.31
C ILE A 445 -17.63 43.43 16.38
N SER A 446 -17.61 44.23 17.45
CA SER A 446 -18.65 44.21 18.48
C SER A 446 -19.91 44.90 17.96
N LEU A 447 -21.07 44.26 18.13
CA LEU A 447 -22.39 44.83 17.82
C LEU A 447 -23.15 45.29 19.09
N GLY A 448 -22.43 45.39 20.22
CA GLY A 448 -23.00 45.70 21.53
C GLY A 448 -23.64 44.49 22.21
N GLY A 449 -23.62 44.50 23.54
CA GLY A 449 -24.01 43.36 24.37
C GLY A 449 -23.08 42.17 24.16
N ARG A 450 -23.65 40.96 24.05
CA ARG A 450 -22.92 39.71 23.77
C ARG A 450 -22.75 39.41 22.26
N ARG A 451 -23.21 40.31 21.39
CA ARG A 451 -23.25 40.10 19.94
C ARG A 451 -21.95 40.53 19.27
N ASN A 452 -21.41 39.70 18.38
CA ASN A 452 -20.24 40.02 17.58
C ASN A 452 -20.32 39.40 16.17
N ILE A 453 -19.67 40.06 15.22
CA ILE A 453 -19.39 39.51 13.88
C ILE A 453 -17.89 39.34 13.75
N ASP A 454 -17.46 38.13 13.40
CA ASP A 454 -16.10 37.82 12.99
C ASP A 454 -16.06 37.72 11.46
N GLY A 455 -15.45 38.70 10.78
CA GLY A 455 -15.11 38.62 9.37
C GLY A 455 -13.78 37.91 9.18
N MET A 456 -13.72 36.95 8.26
CA MET A 456 -12.55 36.10 8.04
C MET A 456 -12.16 36.09 6.56
N PHE A 457 -10.86 36.21 6.30
CA PHE A 457 -10.26 36.05 5.00
C PHE A 457 -9.13 35.02 5.09
N GLU A 458 -9.25 33.94 4.32
CA GLU A 458 -8.33 32.82 4.34
C GLU A 458 -7.69 32.66 2.96
N VAL A 459 -6.38 32.45 2.95
CA VAL A 459 -5.60 32.17 1.75
C VAL A 459 -4.85 30.87 1.98
N PHE A 460 -5.19 29.85 1.21
CA PHE A 460 -4.47 28.59 1.17
C PHE A 460 -3.42 28.63 0.07
N ASN A 461 -2.24 28.07 0.32
CA ASN A 461 -1.09 28.16 -0.57
C ASN A 461 -0.80 29.63 -0.96
N LEU A 462 -0.58 30.48 0.05
CA LEU A 462 -0.40 31.93 -0.07
C LEU A 462 0.59 32.32 -1.17
N PHE A 463 1.70 31.61 -1.32
CA PHE A 463 2.71 31.90 -2.34
C PHE A 463 2.44 31.24 -3.70
N ASN A 464 1.32 30.52 -3.84
CA ASN A 464 0.97 29.75 -5.04
C ASN A 464 2.11 28.82 -5.48
N HIS A 465 2.80 28.21 -4.50
CA HIS A 465 3.92 27.31 -4.76
C HIS A 465 3.37 26.04 -5.44
N ALA A 466 4.05 25.58 -6.48
CA ALA A 466 3.67 24.36 -7.17
C ALA A 466 4.02 23.15 -6.29
N ASN A 467 3.00 22.50 -5.76
CA ASN A 467 3.11 21.35 -4.87
C ASN A 467 2.61 20.11 -5.60
N TYR A 468 3.39 19.03 -5.58
CA TYR A 468 3.08 17.81 -6.33
C TYR A 468 3.06 16.60 -5.38
N GLY A 469 2.00 15.81 -5.47
CA GLY A 469 1.82 14.60 -4.64
C GLY A 469 1.91 13.29 -5.41
N SER A 470 2.04 13.36 -6.74
CA SER A 470 1.98 12.21 -7.63
C SER A 470 2.89 12.41 -8.82
N TYR A 471 3.49 11.31 -9.30
CA TYR A 471 4.45 11.29 -10.39
C TYR A 471 4.21 10.06 -11.27
N THR A 472 4.64 10.11 -12.52
CA THR A 472 4.72 8.91 -13.36
C THR A 472 5.93 8.09 -12.93
N THR A 473 5.72 6.86 -12.47
CA THR A 473 6.79 6.03 -11.88
C THR A 473 7.21 4.83 -12.75
N THR A 474 6.57 4.66 -13.90
CA THR A 474 6.81 3.54 -14.82
C THR A 474 7.74 3.93 -15.95
N PHE A 475 8.90 3.27 -16.03
CA PHE A 475 9.95 3.53 -17.02
C PHE A 475 9.65 3.05 -18.44
N SER A 476 8.68 2.15 -18.65
CA SER A 476 8.24 1.80 -20.01
C SER A 476 7.59 2.99 -20.73
N ASN A 477 7.23 4.05 -20.00
CA ASN A 477 6.90 5.38 -20.52
C ASN A 477 7.99 6.39 -20.14
N ALA A 478 9.24 6.12 -20.56
CA ALA A 478 10.42 6.87 -20.14
C ALA A 478 10.31 8.40 -20.37
N ALA A 479 9.66 8.83 -21.47
CA ALA A 479 9.45 10.24 -21.77
C ALA A 479 8.56 10.97 -20.73
N SER A 480 7.72 10.24 -19.99
CA SER A 480 6.84 10.80 -18.95
C SER A 480 7.34 10.51 -17.54
N TYR A 481 8.29 9.59 -17.38
CA TYR A 481 8.83 9.18 -16.09
C TYR A 481 9.35 10.38 -15.27
N GLY A 482 9.02 10.41 -13.98
CA GLY A 482 9.40 11.48 -13.06
C GLY A 482 8.67 12.81 -13.27
N LYS A 483 7.78 12.92 -14.26
CA LYS A 483 6.92 14.09 -14.42
C LYS A 483 5.75 14.03 -13.42
N PRO A 484 5.38 15.17 -12.80
CA PRO A 484 4.22 15.22 -11.92
C PRO A 484 2.92 14.85 -12.65
N SER A 485 2.00 14.21 -11.93
CA SER A 485 0.62 13.95 -12.37
C SER A 485 -0.37 14.66 -11.44
N GLY A 486 -1.61 14.83 -11.92
CA GLY A 486 -2.65 15.52 -11.16
C GLY A 486 -2.95 14.83 -9.83
N ASN A 487 -3.09 15.63 -8.77
CA ASN A 487 -3.46 15.14 -7.44
C ASN A 487 -4.58 16.03 -6.88
N LEU A 488 -5.70 15.41 -6.51
CA LEU A 488 -6.89 16.11 -6.05
C LEU A 488 -6.88 16.43 -4.55
N ALA A 489 -5.89 15.93 -3.80
CA ALA A 489 -5.80 16.23 -2.39
C ALA A 489 -5.57 17.73 -2.18
N THR A 490 -6.26 18.28 -1.17
CA THR A 490 -6.25 19.72 -0.87
C THR A 490 -4.85 20.26 -0.69
N ALA A 491 -3.93 19.46 -0.13
CA ALA A 491 -2.51 19.79 0.10
C ALA A 491 -1.77 20.29 -1.16
N TYR A 492 -2.13 19.79 -2.34
CA TYR A 492 -1.45 20.06 -3.61
C TYR A 492 -2.18 21.06 -4.52
N GLN A 493 -3.32 21.58 -4.05
CA GLN A 493 -4.10 22.54 -4.83
C GLN A 493 -3.35 23.88 -5.00
N PRO A 494 -3.61 24.62 -6.08
CA PRO A 494 -3.14 25.98 -6.26
C PRO A 494 -3.72 26.92 -5.18
N ARG A 495 -3.40 28.21 -5.24
CA ARG A 495 -3.94 29.19 -4.30
C ARG A 495 -5.47 29.19 -4.30
N ILE A 496 -6.06 29.09 -3.10
CA ILE A 496 -7.51 29.18 -2.88
C ILE A 496 -7.78 30.33 -1.91
N LEU A 497 -8.81 31.12 -2.20
CA LEU A 497 -9.28 32.20 -1.35
C LEU A 497 -10.64 31.82 -0.76
N GLN A 498 -10.82 32.08 0.52
CA GLN A 498 -12.09 31.86 1.21
C GLN A 498 -12.46 33.09 2.04
N LEU A 499 -13.74 33.45 1.98
CA LEU A 499 -14.35 34.47 2.83
C LEU A 499 -15.33 33.77 3.76
N GLY A 500 -15.28 34.10 5.04
CA GLY A 500 -16.16 33.55 6.04
C GLY A 500 -16.66 34.62 6.99
N PHE A 501 -17.85 34.40 7.54
CA PHE A 501 -18.42 35.24 8.58
C PHE A 501 -18.97 34.34 9.68
N HIS A 502 -18.75 34.73 10.93
CA HIS A 502 -19.34 34.08 12.08
C HIS A 502 -20.06 35.13 12.93
N LEU A 503 -21.34 34.88 13.22
CA LEU A 503 -22.18 35.74 14.05
C LEU A 503 -22.46 35.02 15.37
N ALA A 504 -22.05 35.62 16.48
CA ALA A 504 -22.41 35.17 17.82
C ALA A 504 -23.41 36.14 18.45
N PHE A 505 -24.41 35.64 19.19
CA PHE A 505 -25.50 36.44 19.76
C PHE A 505 -26.02 35.96 21.11
#